data_AF-A0AB37HYH6-F1
#
_entry.id   AF-A0AB37HYH6-F1
#
_cell.length_a   1.000
_cell.length_b   1.000
_cell.length_c   1.000
_cell.angle_alpha   90.00
_cell.angle_beta   90.00
_cell.angle_gamma   90.00
#
_symmetry.space_group_name_H-M   'P 1'
#
loop_
_entity.id
_entity.type
_entity.pdbx_description
1 polymer ?
#
loop_
_entity_poly.entity_id
_entity_poly.type
_entity_poly.pdbx_seq_one_letter_code
_entity_poly.pdbx_strand_id
1 'polypeptide(L)'
;MGSPRSLPAVRVRIWQVLLRAETGERHLTLTPSGIHAMVSSWLHRSPGGDGEPHSEEHRYAVRWRQVSEFAVLVELRLFDDFLTPLLVDRVAFGNRERLGMVTLRVEGIQEVASVNLAEIAGRPSKGWRLRFPEGVTFKRGDVFMPWPDPYLLLGSIQRRLALICGRDRDEQRLPREVMASVFPTQVELQSVRWTEGDPSRASLRDVRVALGEVDWLCTGDEASSSLIDRLLQVGELTGIGARTAWGTGVLEIADRVPMRSIVAGNKRHSRRGPSRPSGIGRTGRTPFPRFAGESGEWGFDDERPGGSQGRRFGSE
;
A
#
# COMPACT_ATOMS: atom_id res chain seq x y z
N MET A 1 -9.29 -15.47 23.39
CA MET A 1 -8.57 -14.23 23.06
C MET A 1 -7.13 -14.59 22.74
N GLY A 2 -6.76 -14.67 21.46
CA GLY A 2 -5.39 -14.98 21.06
C GLY A 2 -4.50 -13.76 21.24
N SER A 3 -3.32 -13.94 21.83
CA SER A 3 -2.33 -12.87 21.99
C SER A 3 -2.03 -12.23 20.62
N PRO A 4 -1.96 -10.89 20.50
CA PRO A 4 -1.62 -10.24 19.24
C PRO A 4 -0.22 -10.68 18.84
N ARG A 5 -0.13 -11.55 17.82
CA ARG A 5 1.12 -12.16 17.38
C ARG A 5 2.17 -11.06 17.18
N SER A 6 3.35 -11.28 17.76
CA SER A 6 4.48 -10.38 17.60
C SER A 6 4.87 -10.29 16.12
N LEU A 7 5.27 -9.10 15.68
CA LEU A 7 5.84 -8.92 14.35
C LEU A 7 7.17 -9.67 14.25
N PRO A 8 7.57 -10.09 13.03
CA PRO A 8 8.82 -10.80 12.82
C PRO A 8 10.02 -9.89 13.13
N ALA A 9 11.14 -10.49 13.56
CA ALA A 9 12.42 -9.80 13.69
C ALA A 9 13.08 -9.63 12.32
N VAL A 10 12.43 -8.89 11.43
CA VAL A 10 12.93 -8.56 10.09
C VAL A 10 13.24 -7.07 10.04
N ARG A 11 14.39 -6.74 9.44
CA ARG A 11 14.84 -5.36 9.25
C ARG A 11 14.43 -4.87 7.87
N VAL A 12 13.64 -3.79 7.85
CA VAL A 12 13.38 -3.02 6.64
C VAL A 12 14.47 -1.97 6.50
N ARG A 13 15.28 -2.07 5.45
CA ARG A 13 16.35 -1.11 5.14
C ARG A 13 15.88 -0.12 4.10
N ILE A 14 16.07 1.16 4.36
CA ILE A 14 15.70 2.26 3.46
C ILE A 14 16.97 2.80 2.82
N TRP A 15 17.09 2.62 1.52
CA TRP A 15 18.21 3.07 0.70
C TRP A 15 17.78 4.21 -0.20
N GLN A 16 18.69 5.14 -0.45
CA GLN A 16 18.50 6.21 -1.43
C GLN A 16 19.60 6.15 -2.49
N VAL A 17 19.19 6.21 -3.75
CA VAL A 17 20.06 6.28 -4.92
C VAL A 17 19.77 7.60 -5.65
N LEU A 18 20.77 8.47 -5.73
CA LEU A 18 20.70 9.71 -6.50
C LEU A 18 21.31 9.47 -7.88
N LEU A 19 20.54 9.79 -8.92
CA LEU A 19 20.91 9.61 -10.32
C LEU A 19 20.79 10.95 -11.05
N ARG A 20 21.78 11.27 -11.89
CA ARG A 20 21.75 12.46 -12.76
C ARG A 20 21.98 12.10 -14.21
N ALA A 21 21.21 12.70 -15.12
CA ALA A 21 21.44 12.60 -16.56
C ALA A 21 22.84 13.09 -16.93
N GLU A 22 23.53 12.38 -17.82
CA GLU A 22 24.80 12.86 -18.35
C GLU A 22 24.60 14.12 -19.22
N THR A 23 25.59 15.02 -19.21
CA THR A 23 25.51 16.32 -19.88
C THR A 23 25.20 16.20 -21.36
N GLY A 24 24.23 16.98 -21.85
CA GLY A 24 23.82 17.00 -23.26
C GLY A 24 22.64 16.07 -23.59
N GLU A 25 22.16 15.30 -22.61
CA GLU A 25 20.94 14.51 -22.77
C GLU A 25 19.66 15.34 -22.56
N ARG A 26 18.53 14.80 -23.03
CA ARG A 26 17.21 15.42 -22.92
C ARG A 26 16.75 15.47 -21.46
N HIS A 27 15.79 16.36 -21.15
CA HIS A 27 15.12 16.40 -19.85
C HIS A 27 14.59 15.03 -19.43
N LEU A 28 14.65 14.74 -18.12
CA LEU A 28 14.11 13.50 -17.59
C LEU A 28 12.58 13.47 -17.70
N THR A 29 12.07 12.51 -18.47
CA THR A 29 10.66 12.12 -18.44
C THR A 29 10.55 10.82 -17.66
N LEU A 30 10.25 10.94 -16.36
CA LEU A 30 10.10 9.78 -15.50
C LEU A 30 8.75 9.10 -15.75
N THR A 31 8.76 7.78 -15.88
CA THR A 31 7.55 6.96 -15.95
C THR A 31 7.66 5.83 -14.93
N PRO A 32 6.54 5.40 -14.31
CA PRO A 32 6.55 4.25 -13.40
C PRO A 32 7.18 2.99 -14.03
N SER A 33 6.90 2.73 -15.31
CA SER A 33 7.47 1.61 -16.06
C SER A 33 8.98 1.73 -16.24
N GLY A 34 9.49 2.93 -16.57
CA GLY A 34 10.92 3.18 -16.71
C GLY A 34 11.67 3.02 -15.39
N ILE A 35 11.13 3.56 -14.30
CA ILE A 35 11.71 3.39 -12.96
C ILE A 35 11.72 1.92 -12.56
N HIS A 36 10.62 1.20 -12.76
CA HIS A 36 10.54 -0.22 -12.45
C HIS A 36 11.56 -1.04 -13.27
N ALA A 37 11.71 -0.76 -14.56
CA ALA A 37 12.68 -1.46 -15.41
C ALA A 37 14.12 -1.23 -14.92
N MET A 38 14.45 0.01 -14.58
CA MET A 38 15.75 0.38 -14.02
C MET A 38 16.00 -0.35 -12.68
N VAL A 39 15.08 -0.24 -11.71
CA VAL A 39 15.18 -0.93 -10.40
C VAL A 39 15.25 -2.45 -10.56
N SER A 40 14.49 -3.01 -11.50
CA SER A 40 14.52 -4.45 -11.80
C SER A 40 15.90 -4.90 -12.26
N SER A 41 16.62 -4.09 -13.06
CA SER A 41 17.99 -4.40 -13.46
C SER A 41 18.97 -4.45 -12.27
N TRP A 42 18.65 -3.74 -11.19
CA TRP A 42 19.45 -3.75 -9.96
C TRP A 42 19.14 -4.98 -9.10
N LEU A 43 17.86 -5.34 -8.92
CA LEU A 43 17.47 -6.32 -7.90
C LEU A 43 17.14 -7.72 -8.44
N HIS A 44 16.70 -7.83 -9.69
CA HIS A 44 16.23 -9.10 -10.23
C HIS A 44 17.37 -9.97 -10.77
N ARG A 45 17.10 -11.26 -10.93
CA ARG A 45 18.07 -12.21 -11.50
C ARG A 45 18.46 -11.81 -12.91
N SER A 46 19.76 -11.78 -13.14
CA SER A 46 20.33 -11.85 -14.48
C SER A 46 20.57 -13.31 -14.87
N PRO A 47 20.67 -13.64 -16.18
CA PRO A 47 20.96 -15.01 -16.61
C PRO A 47 22.25 -15.53 -15.94
N GLY A 48 22.13 -16.60 -15.14
CA GLY A 48 23.26 -17.23 -14.44
C GLY A 48 23.64 -16.60 -13.09
N GLY A 49 22.85 -15.68 -12.53
CA GLY A 49 23.14 -15.02 -11.25
C GLY A 49 21.98 -15.01 -10.25
N ASP A 50 22.30 -14.66 -9.02
CA ASP A 50 21.33 -14.47 -7.93
C ASP A 50 20.51 -13.18 -8.08
N GLY A 51 19.36 -13.13 -7.43
CA GLY A 51 18.42 -12.01 -7.52
C GLY A 51 17.00 -12.37 -7.14
N GLU A 52 16.20 -11.33 -6.92
CA GLU A 52 14.77 -11.44 -6.67
C GLU A 52 14.07 -12.03 -7.92
N PRO A 53 13.16 -13.00 -7.74
CA PRO A 53 12.39 -13.55 -8.84
C PRO A 53 11.40 -12.52 -9.39
N HIS A 54 11.12 -12.60 -10.69
CA HIS A 54 10.02 -11.88 -11.31
C HIS A 54 8.70 -12.52 -10.84
N SER A 55 8.15 -12.00 -9.75
CA SER A 55 6.86 -12.42 -9.19
C SER A 55 5.94 -11.20 -9.05
N GLU A 56 4.65 -11.43 -8.78
CA GLU A 56 3.71 -10.32 -8.59
C GLU A 56 3.93 -9.55 -7.28
N GLU A 57 4.51 -10.19 -6.26
CA GLU A 57 4.79 -9.59 -4.95
C GLU A 57 6.29 -9.58 -4.68
N HIS A 58 6.89 -8.39 -4.68
CA HIS A 58 8.32 -8.22 -4.46
C HIS A 58 8.66 -8.04 -2.98
N ARG A 59 9.86 -8.48 -2.59
CA ARG A 59 10.48 -8.21 -1.28
C ARG A 59 11.07 -6.80 -1.15
N TYR A 60 10.63 -5.88 -1.99
CA TYR A 60 10.98 -4.48 -1.93
C TYR A 60 9.82 -3.58 -2.37
N ALA A 61 9.88 -2.30 -1.97
CA ALA A 61 9.05 -1.23 -2.52
C ALA A 61 9.93 -0.07 -2.98
N VAL A 62 9.40 0.71 -3.91
CA VAL A 62 10.08 1.85 -4.52
C VAL A 62 9.26 3.10 -4.26
N ARG A 63 9.93 4.18 -3.89
CA ARG A 63 9.44 5.55 -3.96
C ARG A 63 10.44 6.34 -4.79
N TRP A 64 9.99 7.30 -5.59
CA TRP A 64 10.91 8.11 -6.38
C TRP A 64 10.40 9.53 -6.52
N ARG A 65 11.32 10.48 -6.68
CA ARG A 65 11.01 11.87 -6.95
C ARG A 65 12.02 12.48 -7.91
N GLN A 66 11.52 13.27 -8.85
CA GLN A 66 12.38 14.13 -9.65
C GLN A 66 12.85 15.29 -8.78
N VAL A 67 14.16 15.39 -8.54
CA VAL A 67 14.75 16.44 -7.69
C VAL A 67 15.25 17.62 -8.50
N SER A 68 15.47 17.42 -9.80
CA SER A 68 15.65 18.49 -10.78
C SER A 68 15.27 18.00 -12.18
N GLU A 69 15.29 18.88 -13.16
CA GLU A 69 15.11 18.55 -14.59
C GLU A 69 16.02 17.41 -15.08
N PHE A 70 17.17 17.22 -14.43
CA PHE A 70 18.20 16.25 -14.79
C PHE A 70 18.48 15.20 -13.72
N ALA A 71 17.81 15.22 -12.58
CA ALA A 71 18.11 14.31 -11.49
C ALA A 71 16.87 13.68 -10.85
N VAL A 72 17.00 12.40 -10.51
CA VAL A 72 15.98 11.60 -9.83
C VAL A 72 16.58 10.98 -8.58
N LEU A 73 15.82 11.03 -7.49
CA LEU A 73 16.10 10.28 -6.27
C LEU A 73 15.18 9.08 -6.21
N VAL A 74 15.76 7.89 -6.12
CA VAL A 74 15.03 6.63 -5.94
C VAL A 74 15.27 6.14 -4.51
N GLU A 75 14.19 6.01 -3.74
CA GLU A 75 14.17 5.38 -2.43
C GLU A 75 13.72 3.92 -2.56
N LEU A 76 14.53 3.01 -2.07
CA LEU A 76 14.27 1.58 -2.03
C LEU A 76 14.04 1.15 -0.59
N ARG A 77 12.96 0.42 -0.35
CA ARG A 77 12.68 -0.20 0.94
C ARG A 77 12.83 -1.70 0.76
N LEU A 78 13.88 -2.26 1.32
CA LEU A 78 14.25 -3.67 1.18
C LEU A 78 13.80 -4.42 2.43
N PHE A 79 13.02 -5.48 2.23
CA PHE A 79 12.46 -6.29 3.33
C PHE A 79 13.19 -7.62 3.53
N ASP A 80 14.24 -7.84 2.75
CA ASP A 80 15.07 -9.04 2.80
C ASP A 80 16.55 -8.63 2.70
N ASP A 81 17.37 -9.14 3.61
CA ASP A 81 18.76 -8.75 3.75
C ASP A 81 19.60 -9.14 2.52
N PHE A 82 19.21 -10.17 1.75
CA PHE A 82 19.96 -10.55 0.53
C PHE A 82 19.89 -9.48 -0.57
N LEU A 83 18.90 -8.59 -0.55
CA LEU A 83 18.75 -7.53 -1.55
C LEU A 83 19.79 -6.41 -1.39
N THR A 84 20.28 -6.21 -0.17
CA THR A 84 21.25 -5.15 0.13
C THR A 84 22.58 -5.33 -0.61
N PRO A 85 23.27 -6.49 -0.53
CA PRO A 85 24.50 -6.69 -1.29
C PRO A 85 24.26 -6.61 -2.81
N LEU A 86 23.13 -7.13 -3.32
CA LEU A 86 22.79 -6.99 -4.75
C LEU A 86 22.70 -5.53 -5.19
N LEU A 87 22.04 -4.68 -4.39
CA LEU A 87 21.92 -3.26 -4.66
C LEU A 87 23.29 -2.58 -4.68
N VAL A 88 24.10 -2.80 -3.65
CA VAL A 88 25.42 -2.16 -3.50
C VAL A 88 26.39 -2.61 -4.59
N ASP A 89 26.38 -3.89 -4.94
CA ASP A 89 27.28 -4.45 -5.96
C ASP A 89 26.97 -3.93 -7.37
N ARG A 90 25.68 -3.72 -7.68
CA ARG A 90 25.23 -3.33 -9.03
C ARG A 90 25.13 -1.81 -9.20
N VAL A 91 24.73 -1.10 -8.16
CA VAL A 91 24.51 0.35 -8.16
C VAL A 91 25.66 1.02 -7.42
N ALA A 92 26.86 0.98 -8.01
CA ALA A 92 28.02 1.66 -7.45
C ALA A 92 28.08 3.13 -7.88
N PHE A 93 28.64 3.98 -7.02
CA PHE A 93 28.87 5.39 -7.35
C PHE A 93 29.67 5.52 -8.65
N GLY A 94 29.18 6.38 -9.55
CA GLY A 94 29.77 6.59 -10.86
C GLY A 94 29.33 5.61 -11.95
N ASN A 95 28.64 4.51 -11.61
CA ASN A 95 28.05 3.61 -12.60
C ASN A 95 27.01 4.35 -13.46
N ARG A 96 26.82 3.81 -14.66
CA ARG A 96 25.82 4.28 -15.61
C ARG A 96 24.58 3.40 -15.56
N GLU A 97 23.44 4.04 -15.45
CA GLU A 97 22.12 3.44 -15.49
C GLU A 97 21.36 3.91 -16.74
N ARG A 98 20.35 3.15 -17.14
CA ARG A 98 19.51 3.48 -18.29
C ARG A 98 18.08 3.72 -17.84
N LEU A 99 17.54 4.87 -18.23
CA LEU A 99 16.13 5.18 -18.11
C LEU A 99 15.57 5.50 -19.50
N GLY A 100 15.06 4.47 -20.17
CA GLY A 100 14.70 4.56 -21.58
C GLY A 100 15.94 4.88 -22.43
N MET A 101 15.90 6.01 -23.14
CA MET A 101 17.03 6.48 -23.98
C MET A 101 18.04 7.33 -23.21
N VAL A 102 17.76 7.69 -21.96
CA VAL A 102 18.61 8.55 -21.13
C VAL A 102 19.62 7.69 -20.35
N THR A 103 20.87 8.10 -20.39
CA THR A 103 21.97 7.62 -19.56
C THR A 103 22.04 8.45 -18.29
N LEU A 104 21.86 7.78 -17.16
CA LEU A 104 21.99 8.36 -15.83
C LEU A 104 23.32 7.94 -15.22
N ARG A 105 23.96 8.80 -14.45
CA ARG A 105 25.11 8.49 -13.61
C ARG A 105 24.68 8.44 -12.15
N VAL A 106 25.11 7.41 -11.43
CA VAL A 106 24.91 7.30 -9.98
C VAL A 106 25.80 8.33 -9.27
N GLU A 107 25.19 9.32 -8.63
CA GLU A 107 25.86 10.37 -7.85
C GLU A 107 25.84 10.08 -6.34
N GLY A 108 25.07 9.10 -5.89
CA GLY A 108 25.05 8.74 -4.48
C GLY A 108 24.25 7.47 -4.24
N ILE A 109 24.72 6.66 -3.30
CA ILE A 109 24.02 5.49 -2.77
C ILE A 109 24.28 5.41 -1.28
N GLN A 110 23.22 5.34 -0.47
CA GLN A 110 23.34 5.28 1.00
C GLN A 110 22.13 4.62 1.66
N GLU A 111 22.36 3.91 2.76
CA GLU A 111 21.30 3.52 3.70
C GLU A 111 20.97 4.75 4.56
N VAL A 112 19.73 5.22 4.50
CA VAL A 112 19.27 6.42 5.25
C VAL A 112 18.52 6.06 6.52
N ALA A 113 17.98 4.84 6.60
CA ALA A 113 17.29 4.34 7.78
C ALA A 113 17.19 2.81 7.77
N SER A 114 16.98 2.25 8.96
CA SER A 114 16.71 0.84 9.20
C SER A 114 15.65 0.72 10.29
N VAL A 115 14.63 -0.09 10.07
CA VAL A 115 13.55 -0.33 11.05
C VAL A 115 13.35 -1.82 11.25
N ASN A 116 13.41 -2.27 12.51
CA ASN A 116 13.08 -3.65 12.85
C ASN A 116 11.57 -3.78 13.09
N LEU A 117 10.90 -4.64 12.32
CA LEU A 117 9.45 -4.81 12.43
C LEU A 117 9.02 -5.28 13.83
N ALA A 118 9.86 -6.04 14.55
CA ALA A 118 9.57 -6.50 15.90
C ALA A 118 9.45 -5.34 16.93
N GLU A 119 10.03 -4.18 16.63
CA GLU A 119 10.01 -2.99 17.49
C GLU A 119 8.75 -2.12 17.27
N ILE A 120 7.95 -2.42 16.24
CA ILE A 120 6.74 -1.67 15.93
C ILE A 120 5.63 -2.02 16.93
N ALA A 121 5.38 -1.08 17.84
CA ALA A 121 4.26 -1.12 18.76
C ALA A 121 3.08 -0.32 18.21
N GLY A 122 1.89 -0.92 18.25
CA GLY A 122 0.65 -0.26 17.86
C GLY A 122 0.16 0.69 18.95
N ARG A 123 -0.28 1.88 18.57
CA ARG A 123 -0.85 2.88 19.47
C ARG A 123 -2.38 2.89 19.33
N PRO A 124 -3.13 2.56 20.40
CA PRO A 124 -4.59 2.65 20.36
C PRO A 124 -5.07 4.03 19.91
N SER A 125 -5.81 4.06 18.82
CA SER A 125 -6.31 5.26 18.15
C SER A 125 -7.79 5.10 17.78
N LYS A 126 -8.59 6.15 17.95
CA LYS A 126 -9.98 6.23 17.47
C LYS A 126 -10.08 6.40 15.96
N GLY A 127 -8.99 6.78 15.30
CA GLY A 127 -8.97 6.98 13.86
C GLY A 127 -7.60 7.40 13.36
N TRP A 128 -7.46 7.36 12.03
CA TRP A 128 -6.23 7.71 11.31
C TRP A 128 -6.56 8.55 10.10
N ARG A 129 -5.72 9.54 9.81
CA ARG A 129 -5.69 10.19 8.50
C ARG A 129 -4.61 9.54 7.66
N LEU A 130 -5.02 8.84 6.60
CA LEU A 130 -4.11 8.14 5.69
C LEU A 130 -3.92 8.98 4.43
N ARG A 131 -2.68 9.13 3.98
CA ARG A 131 -2.32 9.81 2.74
C ARG A 131 -1.65 8.86 1.77
N PHE A 132 -1.93 9.06 0.48
CA PHE A 132 -1.37 8.30 -0.64
C PHE A 132 -0.70 9.26 -1.63
N PRO A 133 0.52 9.73 -1.36
CA PRO A 133 1.15 10.80 -2.14
C PRO A 133 1.53 10.35 -3.56
N GLU A 134 1.90 9.08 -3.72
CA GLU A 134 2.29 8.46 -5.00
C GLU A 134 1.21 7.51 -5.54
N GLY A 135 0.04 7.52 -4.89
CA GLY A 135 -1.18 6.87 -5.34
C GLY A 135 -1.27 5.41 -4.93
N VAL A 136 -2.48 4.93 -4.66
CA VAL A 136 -2.75 3.53 -4.26
C VAL A 136 -3.68 2.84 -5.23
N THR A 137 -3.45 1.55 -5.46
CA THR A 137 -4.36 0.69 -6.22
C THR A 137 -4.29 -0.75 -5.75
N PHE A 138 -5.35 -1.50 -5.99
CA PHE A 138 -5.44 -2.93 -5.71
C PHE A 138 -5.73 -3.67 -7.01
N LYS A 139 -5.20 -4.88 -7.14
CA LYS A 139 -5.35 -5.68 -8.36
C LYS A 139 -6.21 -6.91 -8.07
N ARG A 140 -7.18 -7.19 -8.95
CA ARG A 140 -7.91 -8.46 -9.01
C ARG A 140 -7.97 -8.90 -10.48
N GLY A 141 -7.33 -10.03 -10.81
CA GLY A 141 -7.09 -10.38 -12.21
C GLY A 141 -6.34 -9.26 -12.92
N ASP A 142 -6.77 -8.83 -14.11
CA ASP A 142 -6.17 -7.71 -14.83
C ASP A 142 -6.79 -6.34 -14.51
N VAL A 143 -7.65 -6.24 -13.48
CA VAL A 143 -8.34 -4.99 -13.12
C VAL A 143 -7.64 -4.28 -11.96
N PHE A 144 -7.35 -2.99 -12.15
CA PHE A 144 -6.81 -2.09 -11.14
C PHE A 144 -7.92 -1.24 -10.52
N MET A 145 -8.10 -1.39 -9.21
CA MET A 145 -9.12 -0.72 -8.42
C MET A 145 -8.48 0.32 -7.48
N PRO A 146 -8.63 1.63 -7.77
CA PRO A 146 -8.03 2.71 -6.98
C PRO A 146 -8.82 3.04 -5.70
N TRP A 147 -9.48 2.06 -5.08
CA TRP A 147 -10.28 2.29 -3.87
C TRP A 147 -9.56 1.73 -2.63
N PRO A 148 -9.07 2.57 -1.71
CA PRO A 148 -8.39 2.15 -0.47
C PRO A 148 -9.38 1.70 0.60
N ASP A 149 -10.13 0.65 0.28
CA ASP A 149 -10.99 -0.04 1.22
C ASP A 149 -10.16 -0.60 2.40
N PRO A 150 -10.64 -0.48 3.66
CA PRO A 150 -9.91 -1.01 4.81
C PRO A 150 -9.59 -2.50 4.71
N TYR A 151 -10.48 -3.31 4.12
CA TYR A 151 -10.25 -4.74 3.95
C TYR A 151 -9.09 -5.01 3.00
N LEU A 152 -9.06 -4.32 1.86
CA LEU A 152 -8.01 -4.48 0.86
C LEU A 152 -6.67 -3.96 1.33
N LEU A 153 -6.66 -2.80 2.00
CA LEU A 153 -5.45 -2.17 2.51
C LEU A 153 -4.82 -3.03 3.60
N LEU A 154 -5.58 -3.37 4.65
CA LEU A 154 -5.07 -4.21 5.75
C LEU A 154 -4.70 -5.60 5.23
N GLY A 155 -5.54 -6.20 4.39
CA GLY A 155 -5.25 -7.48 3.76
C GLY A 155 -3.98 -7.45 2.90
N SER A 156 -3.69 -6.34 2.22
CA SER A 156 -2.44 -6.18 1.47
C SER A 156 -1.21 -6.17 2.37
N ILE A 157 -1.28 -5.50 3.51
CA ILE A 157 -0.18 -5.46 4.48
C ILE A 157 0.06 -6.86 5.04
N GLN A 158 -1.01 -7.59 5.34
CA GLN A 158 -0.92 -8.97 5.84
C GLN A 158 -0.32 -9.93 4.82
N ARG A 159 -0.71 -9.83 3.54
CA ARG A 159 -0.08 -10.64 2.48
C ARG A 159 1.41 -10.34 2.37
N ARG A 160 1.80 -9.06 2.48
CA ARG A 160 3.22 -8.67 2.46
C ARG A 160 3.99 -9.19 3.67
N LEU A 161 3.39 -9.13 4.86
CA LEU A 161 3.97 -9.76 6.06
C LEU A 161 4.10 -11.27 5.93
N ALA A 162 3.14 -11.95 5.29
CA ALA A 162 3.23 -13.38 5.00
C ALA A 162 4.43 -13.70 4.09
N LEU A 163 4.61 -12.93 3.02
CA LEU A 163 5.77 -13.04 2.14
C LEU A 163 7.09 -12.82 2.91
N ILE A 164 7.17 -11.75 3.70
CA ILE A 164 8.37 -11.41 4.49
C ILE A 164 8.70 -12.50 5.51
N CYS A 165 7.68 -13.10 6.14
CA CYS A 165 7.88 -14.15 7.13
C CYS A 165 8.11 -15.55 6.55
N GLY A 166 7.94 -15.74 5.23
CA GLY A 166 7.87 -17.07 4.62
C GLY A 166 6.73 -17.94 5.17
N ARG A 167 5.61 -17.33 5.58
CA ARG A 167 4.47 -18.00 6.20
C ARG A 167 3.29 -18.13 5.24
N ASP A 168 2.38 -19.05 5.55
CA ASP A 168 1.11 -19.15 4.83
C ASP A 168 0.26 -17.88 5.04
N ARG A 169 -0.44 -17.47 3.99
CA ARG A 169 -1.31 -16.29 3.96
C ARG A 169 -2.48 -16.43 4.92
N ASP A 170 -3.01 -17.64 5.07
CA ASP A 170 -4.19 -17.89 5.90
C ASP A 170 -3.89 -17.84 7.39
N GLU A 171 -2.64 -18.10 7.78
CA GLU A 171 -2.22 -17.96 9.17
C GLU A 171 -2.21 -16.51 9.65
N GLN A 172 -2.16 -15.53 8.73
CA GLN A 172 -1.99 -14.13 9.09
C GLN A 172 -3.25 -13.29 9.03
N ARG A 173 -4.42 -13.82 8.62
CA ARG A 173 -5.63 -13.02 8.42
C ARG A 173 -6.12 -12.35 9.71
N LEU A 174 -6.54 -11.09 9.59
CA LEU A 174 -7.16 -10.36 10.71
C LEU A 174 -8.50 -11.03 11.04
N PRO A 175 -8.89 -11.10 12.32
CA PRO A 175 -10.25 -11.47 12.67
C PRO A 175 -11.26 -10.55 11.97
N ARG A 176 -12.37 -11.10 11.49
CA ARG A 176 -13.39 -10.33 10.76
C ARG A 176 -13.92 -9.16 11.57
N GLU A 177 -14.09 -9.33 12.89
CA GLU A 177 -14.50 -8.25 13.79
C GLU A 177 -13.53 -7.06 13.83
N VAL A 178 -12.21 -7.31 13.74
CA VAL A 178 -11.21 -6.24 13.70
C VAL A 178 -11.34 -5.46 12.41
N MET A 179 -11.48 -6.15 11.26
CA MET A 179 -11.64 -5.51 9.95
C MET A 179 -12.95 -4.71 9.87
N ALA A 180 -14.04 -5.27 10.38
CA ALA A 180 -15.35 -4.62 10.42
C ALA A 180 -15.43 -3.44 11.42
N SER A 181 -14.39 -3.21 12.23
CA SER A 181 -14.35 -2.11 13.18
C SER A 181 -13.84 -0.79 12.59
N VAL A 182 -13.42 -0.77 11.33
CA VAL A 182 -12.81 0.40 10.68
C VAL A 182 -13.66 0.88 9.51
N PHE A 183 -13.92 2.19 9.48
CA PHE A 183 -14.78 2.80 8.49
C PHE A 183 -14.13 4.05 7.90
N PRO A 184 -14.08 4.21 6.57
CA PRO A 184 -13.76 5.49 5.96
C PRO A 184 -14.87 6.52 6.29
N THR A 185 -14.50 7.69 6.80
CA THR A 185 -15.45 8.75 7.19
C THR A 185 -15.32 10.02 6.36
N GLN A 186 -14.13 10.29 5.81
CA GLN A 186 -13.88 11.40 4.89
C GLN A 186 -12.94 10.89 3.79
N VAL A 187 -13.22 11.25 2.54
CA VAL A 187 -12.51 10.74 1.36
C VAL A 187 -12.22 11.91 0.43
N GLU A 188 -10.94 12.19 0.22
CA GLU A 188 -10.46 13.22 -0.69
C GLU A 188 -9.47 12.56 -1.64
N LEU A 189 -10.00 11.88 -2.67
CA LEU A 189 -9.20 11.10 -3.61
C LEU A 189 -9.39 11.58 -5.05
N GLN A 190 -8.29 11.68 -5.78
CA GLN A 190 -8.25 11.88 -7.21
C GLN A 190 -7.71 10.63 -7.90
N SER A 191 -8.44 10.10 -8.88
CA SER A 191 -7.93 9.01 -9.69
C SER A 191 -7.00 9.51 -10.80
N VAL A 192 -5.82 8.90 -10.89
CA VAL A 192 -4.85 9.12 -11.97
C VAL A 192 -4.61 7.80 -12.69
N ARG A 193 -4.37 7.89 -14.00
CA ARG A 193 -4.14 6.73 -14.87
C ARG A 193 -2.79 6.79 -15.55
N TRP A 194 -2.18 5.64 -15.76
CA TRP A 194 -1.12 5.44 -16.75
C TRP A 194 -1.30 4.08 -17.41
N THR A 195 -0.62 3.89 -18.53
CA THR A 195 -0.64 2.63 -19.26
C THR A 195 0.69 1.91 -19.11
N GLU A 196 0.63 0.62 -18.81
CA GLU A 196 1.76 -0.30 -18.76
C GLU A 196 1.77 -1.19 -20.00
N GLY A 197 2.96 -1.57 -20.47
CA GLY A 197 3.14 -2.46 -21.60
C GLY A 197 3.57 -1.73 -22.87
N ASP A 198 3.85 -2.53 -23.90
CA ASP A 198 4.25 -2.06 -25.21
C ASP A 198 3.00 -1.76 -26.06
N PRO A 199 2.80 -0.52 -26.55
CA PRO A 199 1.65 -0.19 -27.40
C PRO A 199 1.58 -0.97 -28.70
N SER A 200 2.71 -1.50 -29.16
CA SER A 200 2.78 -2.35 -30.36
C SER A 200 2.38 -3.81 -30.10
N ARG A 201 2.16 -4.19 -28.83
CA ARG A 201 1.71 -5.52 -28.41
C ARG A 201 0.31 -5.43 -27.79
N ALA A 202 -0.46 -6.51 -27.89
CA ALA A 202 -1.84 -6.59 -27.36
C ALA A 202 -1.95 -6.56 -25.82
N SER A 203 -0.85 -6.29 -25.09
CA SER A 203 -0.76 -6.43 -23.63
C SER A 203 -0.69 -5.08 -22.91
N LEU A 204 -1.41 -4.07 -23.39
CA LEU A 204 -1.54 -2.80 -22.68
C LEU A 204 -2.44 -2.98 -21.46
N ARG A 205 -1.96 -2.55 -20.30
CA ARG A 205 -2.71 -2.56 -19.04
C ARG A 205 -2.94 -1.14 -18.57
N ASP A 206 -4.21 -0.79 -18.40
CA ASP A 206 -4.60 0.49 -17.81
C ASP A 206 -4.50 0.41 -16.30
N VAL A 207 -3.48 1.05 -15.75
CA VAL A 207 -3.30 1.15 -14.30
C VAL A 207 -3.98 2.42 -13.82
N ARG A 208 -4.87 2.28 -12.85
CA ARG A 208 -5.53 3.39 -12.16
C ARG A 208 -5.13 3.39 -10.70
N VAL A 209 -4.71 4.54 -10.19
CA VAL A 209 -4.40 4.78 -8.78
C VAL A 209 -5.24 5.91 -8.22
N ALA A 210 -5.42 5.96 -6.91
CA ALA A 210 -5.99 7.08 -6.19
C ALA A 210 -4.91 7.82 -5.40
N LEU A 211 -4.78 9.12 -5.65
CA LEU A 211 -3.96 10.06 -4.90
C LEU A 211 -4.83 10.83 -3.92
N GLY A 212 -4.32 11.16 -2.74
CA GLY A 212 -5.01 12.00 -1.77
C GLY A 212 -5.14 11.35 -0.41
N GLU A 213 -6.22 11.65 0.31
CA GLU A 213 -6.35 11.37 1.73
C GLU A 213 -7.68 10.68 2.07
N VAL A 214 -7.65 9.83 3.10
CA VAL A 214 -8.85 9.19 3.66
C VAL A 214 -8.74 9.19 5.18
N ASP A 215 -9.78 9.69 5.84
CA ASP A 215 -9.92 9.56 7.28
C ASP A 215 -10.65 8.28 7.61
N TRP A 216 -10.08 7.50 8.52
CA TRP A 216 -10.68 6.29 9.08
C TRP A 216 -11.09 6.51 10.52
N LEU A 217 -12.25 5.97 10.88
CA LEU A 217 -12.72 5.84 12.26
C LEU A 217 -12.68 4.37 12.68
N CYS A 218 -12.20 4.11 13.90
CA CYS A 218 -12.21 2.79 14.52
C CYS A 218 -13.24 2.75 15.66
N THR A 219 -14.16 1.80 15.61
CA THR A 219 -15.12 1.49 16.68
C THR A 219 -14.71 0.28 17.52
N GLY A 220 -13.59 -0.35 17.18
CA GLY A 220 -13.03 -1.49 17.88
C GLY A 220 -12.44 -1.12 19.24
N ASP A 221 -12.13 -2.15 20.03
CA ASP A 221 -11.47 -1.98 21.32
C ASP A 221 -9.99 -1.55 21.17
N GLU A 222 -9.35 -1.26 22.31
CA GLU A 222 -7.93 -0.84 22.34
C GLU A 222 -7.00 -1.86 21.66
N ALA A 223 -7.29 -3.16 21.83
CA ALA A 223 -6.48 -4.23 21.25
C ALA A 223 -6.60 -4.27 19.72
N SER A 224 -7.83 -4.20 19.20
CA SER A 224 -8.11 -4.16 17.76
C SER A 224 -7.51 -2.92 17.11
N SER A 225 -7.71 -1.76 17.71
CA SER A 225 -7.17 -0.49 17.22
C SER A 225 -5.64 -0.46 17.26
N SER A 226 -5.02 -0.95 18.34
CA SER A 226 -3.56 -1.08 18.41
C SER A 226 -3.03 -2.00 17.31
N LEU A 227 -3.71 -3.12 17.05
CA LEU A 227 -3.33 -4.03 15.97
C LEU A 227 -3.43 -3.38 14.59
N ILE A 228 -4.49 -2.60 14.33
CA ILE A 228 -4.64 -1.83 13.09
C ILE A 228 -3.55 -0.79 12.95
N ASP A 229 -3.28 0.01 13.99
CA ASP A 229 -2.22 1.01 13.97
C ASP A 229 -0.85 0.38 13.69
N ARG A 230 -0.55 -0.75 14.33
CA ARG A 230 0.67 -1.53 14.08
C ARG A 230 0.76 -1.97 12.61
N LEU A 231 -0.33 -2.48 12.03
CA LEU A 231 -0.35 -2.87 10.62
C LEU A 231 -0.16 -1.66 9.71
N LEU A 232 -0.84 -0.54 9.96
CA LEU A 232 -0.68 0.68 9.17
C LEU A 232 0.77 1.17 9.18
N GLN A 233 1.46 1.13 10.33
CA GLN A 233 2.90 1.45 10.43
C GLN A 233 3.77 0.50 9.58
N VAL A 234 3.44 -0.80 9.53
CA VAL A 234 4.10 -1.74 8.60
C VAL A 234 3.79 -1.36 7.15
N GLY A 235 2.56 -0.94 6.84
CA GLY A 235 2.17 -0.45 5.52
C GLY A 235 2.95 0.80 5.09
N GLU A 236 3.23 1.73 6.01
CA GLU A 236 4.08 2.90 5.74
C GLU A 236 5.49 2.47 5.31
N LEU A 237 6.04 1.38 5.86
CA LEU A 237 7.38 0.88 5.53
C LEU A 237 7.38 0.00 4.27
N THR A 238 6.37 -0.84 4.11
CA THR A 238 6.38 -1.90 3.09
C THR A 238 5.61 -1.55 1.83
N GLY A 239 4.88 -0.43 1.86
CA GLY A 239 3.91 -0.06 0.85
C GLY A 239 2.65 -0.93 0.90
N ILE A 240 1.60 -0.47 0.22
CA ILE A 240 0.29 -1.11 0.20
C ILE A 240 -0.22 -1.31 -1.23
N GLY A 241 -1.03 -2.32 -1.43
CA GLY A 241 -1.64 -2.61 -2.71
C GLY A 241 -0.65 -3.12 -3.76
N ALA A 242 -1.03 -2.90 -5.02
CA ALA A 242 -0.30 -3.34 -6.19
C ALA A 242 0.69 -2.27 -6.68
N ARG A 243 1.67 -2.72 -7.47
CA ARG A 243 2.66 -1.88 -8.16
C ARG A 243 3.58 -1.07 -7.24
N THR A 244 3.85 -1.55 -6.02
CA THR A 244 4.78 -0.89 -5.11
C THR A 244 6.22 -0.84 -5.59
N ALA A 245 6.66 -1.75 -6.46
CA ALA A 245 7.95 -1.68 -7.14
C ALA A 245 8.00 -0.68 -8.32
N TRP A 246 6.90 0.01 -8.63
CA TRP A 246 6.80 1.01 -9.70
C TRP A 246 6.72 2.45 -9.14
N GLY A 247 6.69 2.60 -7.82
CA GLY A 247 6.55 3.91 -7.17
C GLY A 247 5.22 4.14 -6.47
N THR A 248 4.26 3.22 -6.56
CA THR A 248 2.92 3.42 -5.99
C THR A 248 2.76 2.73 -4.63
N GLY A 249 1.59 2.90 -4.01
CA GLY A 249 1.26 2.26 -2.74
C GLY A 249 2.04 2.83 -1.55
N VAL A 250 2.58 4.04 -1.68
CA VAL A 250 3.13 4.75 -0.52
C VAL A 250 1.97 5.15 0.38
N LEU A 251 2.09 4.78 1.65
CA LEU A 251 1.16 5.16 2.72
C LEU A 251 1.90 6.08 3.68
N GLU A 252 1.25 7.17 4.08
CA GLU A 252 1.68 8.02 5.17
C GLU A 252 0.53 8.17 6.18
N ILE A 253 0.78 7.92 7.46
CA ILE A 253 -0.17 8.17 8.56
C ILE A 253 0.04 9.60 9.02
N ALA A 254 -0.73 10.52 8.44
CA ALA A 254 -0.56 11.95 8.68
C ALA A 254 -1.06 12.43 10.03
N ASP A 255 -2.09 11.77 10.57
CA ASP A 255 -2.61 12.07 11.90
C ASP A 255 -3.24 10.82 12.55
N ARG A 256 -3.32 10.84 13.88
CA ARG A 256 -3.97 9.85 14.72
C ARG A 256 -4.89 10.55 15.70
N VAL A 257 -6.14 10.13 15.75
CA VAL A 257 -7.05 10.56 16.81
C VAL A 257 -6.82 9.64 18.02
N PRO A 258 -6.25 10.12 19.15
CA PRO A 258 -5.94 9.25 20.28
C PRO A 258 -7.20 8.65 20.88
N MET A 259 -7.12 7.41 21.40
CA MET A 259 -8.31 6.75 21.95
C MET A 259 -8.89 7.42 23.21
N ARG A 260 -8.12 8.29 23.89
CA ARG A 260 -8.38 8.90 25.22
C ARG A 260 -9.82 8.75 25.71
N SER A 261 -9.91 8.11 26.89
CA SER A 261 -11.14 7.87 27.62
C SER A 261 -11.95 9.16 27.73
N ILE A 262 -13.23 9.09 27.38
CA ILE A 262 -14.17 10.11 27.81
C ILE A 262 -14.39 9.82 29.31
N VAL A 263 -13.48 10.26 30.17
CA VAL A 263 -13.73 10.26 31.62
C VAL A 263 -13.43 11.64 32.19
N ALA A 264 -14.45 12.13 32.89
CA ALA A 264 -14.59 13.38 33.63
C ALA A 264 -14.83 14.64 32.78
N GLY A 265 -16.12 15.00 32.62
CA GLY A 265 -16.45 16.34 32.15
C GLY A 265 -17.91 16.74 32.03
N ASN A 266 -18.85 15.84 31.74
CA ASN A 266 -20.27 16.21 31.74
C ASN A 266 -20.92 16.00 33.11
N LYS A 267 -20.43 16.71 34.14
CA LYS A 267 -21.35 17.22 35.16
C LYS A 267 -22.18 18.31 34.48
N ARG A 268 -23.17 17.90 33.69
CA ARG A 268 -24.25 18.80 33.31
C ARG A 268 -24.88 19.24 34.63
N HIS A 269 -24.63 20.47 35.03
CA HIS A 269 -25.37 21.11 36.09
C HIS A 269 -26.86 20.92 35.80
N SER A 270 -27.54 20.25 36.73
CA SER A 270 -28.99 20.18 36.77
C SER A 270 -29.53 21.59 36.97
N ARG A 271 -29.83 22.29 35.87
CA ARG A 271 -30.69 23.47 35.94
C ARG A 271 -32.11 22.99 36.20
N ARG A 272 -32.51 23.11 37.46
CA ARG A 272 -33.90 23.05 37.91
C ARG A 272 -34.73 24.13 37.20
N GLY A 273 -35.78 23.68 36.52
CA GLY A 273 -37.10 24.32 36.44
C GLY A 273 -37.41 25.13 35.17
N PRO A 274 -38.70 25.39 34.86
CA PRO A 274 -39.93 24.92 35.50
C PRO A 274 -40.85 24.09 34.57
N SER A 275 -41.92 23.61 35.19
CA SER A 275 -42.99 22.73 34.75
C SER A 275 -43.67 23.05 33.41
N ARG A 276 -44.19 21.99 32.79
CA ARG A 276 -45.09 21.94 31.60
C ARG A 276 -46.21 22.99 31.62
N PRO A 277 -46.80 23.25 30.44
CA PRO A 277 -48.18 22.78 30.26
C PRO A 277 -48.37 21.84 29.07
N SER A 278 -49.40 21.03 29.24
CA SER A 278 -49.97 20.04 28.35
C SER A 278 -50.44 20.61 27.00
N GLY A 279 -50.31 19.83 25.93
CA GLY A 279 -50.90 20.15 24.63
C GLY A 279 -50.93 18.92 23.72
N ILE A 280 -52.12 18.35 23.56
CA ILE A 280 -52.46 17.22 22.68
C ILE A 280 -52.41 17.68 21.22
N GLY A 281 -51.78 16.92 20.33
CA GLY A 281 -51.72 17.25 18.90
C GLY A 281 -51.16 16.10 18.06
N ARG A 282 -52.06 15.47 17.31
CA ARG A 282 -51.98 14.21 16.56
C ARG A 282 -51.07 14.25 15.30
N THR A 283 -50.48 13.09 15.01
CA THR A 283 -50.26 12.45 13.67
C THR A 283 -49.50 13.17 12.55
N GLY A 284 -48.42 12.53 12.09
CA GLY A 284 -47.85 12.73 10.75
C GLY A 284 -46.67 11.78 10.50
N ARG A 285 -46.95 10.54 10.09
CA ARG A 285 -45.95 9.56 9.64
C ARG A 285 -45.32 10.05 8.33
N THR A 286 -43.99 10.12 8.26
CA THR A 286 -43.24 10.14 7.00
C THR A 286 -42.67 8.73 6.74
N PRO A 287 -42.81 8.18 5.51
CA PRO A 287 -42.44 6.80 5.22
C PRO A 287 -40.96 6.64 4.87
N PHE A 288 -40.36 5.57 5.38
CA PHE A 288 -39.08 5.01 4.95
C PHE A 288 -39.23 4.35 3.57
N PRO A 289 -38.30 4.55 2.61
CA PRO A 289 -38.25 3.70 1.44
C PRO A 289 -37.62 2.35 1.81
N ARG A 290 -38.36 1.28 1.56
CA ARG A 290 -37.87 -0.11 1.57
C ARG A 290 -37.02 -0.32 0.32
N PHE A 291 -35.75 -0.66 0.50
CA PHE A 291 -34.97 -1.32 -0.54
C PHE A 291 -35.14 -2.82 -0.40
N ALA A 292 -35.79 -3.43 -1.39
CA ALA A 292 -35.66 -4.84 -1.69
C ALA A 292 -34.39 -4.98 -2.57
N GLY A 293 -33.45 -5.78 -2.10
CA GLY A 293 -32.23 -6.12 -2.82
C GLY A 293 -31.65 -7.34 -2.14
N GLU A 294 -31.74 -8.48 -2.82
CA GLU A 294 -31.24 -9.77 -2.39
C GLU A 294 -29.75 -9.67 -2.02
N SER A 295 -29.41 -10.27 -0.88
CA SER A 295 -28.03 -10.41 -0.41
C SER A 295 -27.32 -11.47 -1.27
N GLY A 296 -26.70 -11.03 -2.36
CA GLY A 296 -25.65 -11.80 -3.02
C GLY A 296 -24.42 -11.81 -2.12
N GLU A 297 -24.20 -12.92 -1.41
CA GLU A 297 -22.94 -13.18 -0.72
C GLU A 297 -21.80 -13.21 -1.74
N TRP A 298 -20.89 -12.25 -1.65
CA TRP A 298 -19.68 -12.22 -2.48
C TRP A 298 -18.65 -13.19 -1.92
N GLY A 299 -18.70 -14.43 -2.41
CA GLY A 299 -17.73 -15.49 -2.17
C GLY A 299 -16.39 -15.26 -2.86
N PHE A 300 -15.35 -15.80 -2.23
CA PHE A 300 -13.98 -15.89 -2.75
C PHE A 300 -13.91 -17.01 -3.78
N ASP A 301 -13.36 -16.74 -4.95
CA ASP A 301 -12.93 -17.79 -5.89
C ASP A 301 -11.40 -17.79 -5.99
N ASP A 302 -10.86 -18.97 -5.69
CA ASP A 302 -9.48 -19.40 -5.95
C ASP A 302 -9.31 -19.70 -7.44
N GLU A 303 -8.30 -19.13 -8.09
CA GLU A 303 -7.82 -19.68 -9.36
C GLU A 303 -6.36 -20.15 -9.26
N ARG A 304 -6.20 -21.47 -9.46
CA ARG A 304 -4.94 -22.16 -9.73
C ARG A 304 -4.41 -21.77 -11.12
N PRO A 305 -3.08 -21.80 -11.34
CA PRO A 305 -2.48 -21.38 -12.60
C PRO A 305 -2.72 -22.41 -13.72
N GLY A 306 -3.41 -21.98 -14.77
CA GLY A 306 -3.57 -22.74 -16.01
C GLY A 306 -2.27 -22.80 -16.80
N GLY A 307 -1.68 -24.00 -16.87
CA GLY A 307 -0.53 -24.30 -17.72
C GLY A 307 -0.89 -24.25 -19.21
N SER A 308 -0.09 -23.54 -19.99
CA SER A 308 -0.13 -23.56 -21.44
C SER A 308 0.53 -24.82 -21.97
N GLN A 309 -0.24 -25.87 -22.26
CA GLN A 309 0.19 -26.96 -23.13
C GLN A 309 0.06 -26.54 -24.60
N GLY A 310 1.17 -26.67 -25.34
CA GLY A 310 1.29 -26.30 -26.73
C GLY A 310 0.38 -27.10 -27.66
N ARG A 311 -0.11 -26.43 -28.70
CA ARG A 311 -0.68 -27.10 -29.88
C ARG A 311 0.32 -27.01 -31.02
N ARG A 312 0.85 -28.18 -31.38
CA ARG A 312 1.53 -28.43 -32.66
C ARG A 312 0.50 -28.33 -33.79
N PHE A 313 0.90 -27.67 -34.87
CA PHE A 313 0.28 -27.76 -36.17
C PHE A 313 0.45 -29.18 -36.74
N GLY A 314 -0.60 -29.69 -37.38
CA GLY A 314 -0.58 -30.93 -38.16
C GLY A 314 -1.88 -31.03 -38.96
N SER A 315 -1.72 -31.04 -40.28
CA SER A 315 -2.72 -30.98 -41.34
C SER A 315 -3.47 -32.30 -41.54
N GLU A 316 -4.58 -32.17 -42.29
CA GLU A 316 -5.52 -33.16 -42.86
C GLU A 316 -6.69 -33.60 -41.97
#